data_AF-A0AAN7V6N1-F1
#
_entry.id   AF-A0AAN7V6N1-F1
#
_cell.length_a   1.000
_cell.length_b   1.000
_cell.length_c   1.000
_cell.angle_alpha   90.00
_cell.angle_beta   90.00
_cell.angle_gamma   90.00
#
_symmetry.space_group_name_H-M   'P 1'
#
loop_
_entity.id
_entity.type
_entity.pdbx_description
1 polymer ?
#
loop_
_entity_poly.entity_id
_entity_poly.type
_entity_poly.pdbx_seq_one_letter_code
_entity_poly.pdbx_strand_id
1 'polypeptide(L)'
;MSMSSWFNDIIGLPAPPSYSPHPFLKYSYKMTFWQRFHNTFVYALGKLLQYLRWYPTQEMLLKKYFPGAPSLDDVHRNVSLFLYNGHLSLKDVEPNLPNAIDIAGYYHIYPPKALPSDLQILLDNATDGAIYFSMGSILNSKGFPRRYQAAILKVFSELKQQILWKWEEDLQNGPTNVFTKAWFPQQDVLVHPNVVLFITHGGAMSSIEAIYYGKPLLVLPTFSDQGSNAAKAQQAGYGKFIPFEELTEENFREQLNELLNNPVYVSTLSNILIIVILIGMLKMLKRDQKLCVINH
;
A
#
# COMPACT_ATOMS: atom_id res chain seq x y z
N MET A 1 -4.39 -5.05 2.03
CA MET A 1 -5.27 -3.87 2.16
C MET A 1 -6.69 -4.36 2.18
N SER A 2 -7.48 -3.84 3.11
CA SER A 2 -8.91 -4.16 3.21
C SER A 2 -9.75 -3.15 2.45
N MET A 3 -10.91 -3.63 2.00
CA MET A 3 -11.82 -2.84 1.20
C MET A 3 -12.26 -1.61 1.98
N SER A 4 -12.06 -0.44 1.37
CA SER A 4 -12.48 0.83 1.98
C SER A 4 -13.98 0.82 2.19
N SER A 5 -14.41 1.34 3.34
CA SER A 5 -15.83 1.52 3.68
C SER A 5 -16.62 2.33 2.64
N TRP A 6 -15.95 3.04 1.72
CA TRP A 6 -16.58 3.75 0.62
C TRP A 6 -17.18 2.85 -0.46
N PHE A 7 -16.58 1.67 -0.70
CA PHE A 7 -17.05 0.73 -1.73
C PHE A 7 -18.01 -0.32 -1.15
N ASN A 8 -18.05 -0.43 0.17
CA ASN A 8 -18.78 -1.48 0.87
C ASN A 8 -20.29 -1.42 0.56
N ASP A 9 -20.87 -0.22 0.46
CA ASP A 9 -22.29 -0.06 0.12
C ASP A 9 -22.62 -0.50 -1.32
N ILE A 10 -21.67 -0.35 -2.25
CA ILE A 10 -21.87 -0.71 -3.67
C ILE A 10 -22.03 -2.22 -3.83
N ILE A 11 -21.36 -3.00 -2.97
CA ILE A 11 -21.39 -4.47 -3.03
C ILE A 11 -22.22 -5.11 -1.92
N GLY A 12 -22.91 -4.31 -1.11
CA GLY A 12 -23.71 -4.79 0.02
C GLY A 12 -22.88 -5.35 1.19
N LEU A 13 -21.61 -4.96 1.32
CA LEU A 13 -20.74 -5.38 2.41
C LEU A 13 -21.02 -4.51 3.66
N PRO A 14 -21.41 -5.08 4.81
CA PRO A 14 -21.53 -4.30 6.04
C PRO A 14 -20.14 -3.82 6.50
N ALA A 15 -20.03 -2.53 6.84
CA ALA A 15 -18.79 -1.90 7.29
C ALA A 15 -18.94 -1.21 8.65
N PRO A 16 -19.20 -1.94 9.76
CA PRO A 16 -19.52 -1.30 11.03
C PRO A 16 -18.36 -0.45 11.55
N PRO A 17 -18.58 0.84 11.87
CA PRO A 17 -17.50 1.73 12.32
C PRO A 17 -16.96 1.39 13.71
N SER A 18 -17.55 0.43 14.41
CA SER A 18 -17.05 -0.07 15.68
C SER A 18 -15.75 -0.88 15.54
N TYR A 19 -15.49 -1.48 14.38
CA TYR A 19 -14.26 -2.24 14.14
C TYR A 19 -13.67 -2.04 12.74
N SER A 20 -14.42 -1.47 11.80
CA SER A 20 -13.92 -1.07 10.48
C SER A 20 -13.39 0.37 10.54
N PRO A 21 -12.06 0.61 10.50
CA PRO A 21 -11.51 1.95 10.52
C PRO A 21 -11.83 2.69 9.21
N HIS A 22 -12.14 3.99 9.33
CA HIS A 22 -12.34 4.87 8.20
C HIS A 22 -10.99 5.10 7.49
N PRO A 23 -10.91 5.04 6.15
CA PRO A 23 -9.64 5.11 5.41
C PRO A 23 -8.77 6.34 5.68
N PHE A 24 -9.40 7.49 5.95
CA PHE A 24 -8.69 8.73 6.29
C PHE A 24 -8.09 8.77 7.70
N LEU A 25 -8.44 7.81 8.55
CA LEU A 25 -7.90 7.72 9.90
C LEU A 25 -6.71 6.77 9.92
N LYS A 26 -5.70 7.14 10.72
CA LYS A 26 -4.50 6.34 10.95
C LYS A 26 -4.76 5.22 11.98
N TYR A 27 -5.92 4.56 11.88
CA TYR A 27 -6.39 3.54 12.81
C TYR A 27 -6.32 2.14 12.18
N SER A 28 -6.16 1.14 13.04
CA SER A 28 -6.27 -0.29 12.71
C SER A 28 -7.61 -0.85 13.21
N TYR A 29 -7.92 -2.13 12.94
CA TYR A 29 -9.13 -2.76 13.52
C TYR A 29 -9.08 -2.83 15.06
N LYS A 30 -7.90 -2.74 15.67
CA LYS A 30 -7.72 -2.60 17.13
C LYS A 30 -7.82 -1.12 17.50
N MET A 31 -9.02 -0.68 17.85
CA MET A 31 -9.31 0.68 18.31
C MET A 31 -9.66 0.71 19.81
N THR A 32 -9.28 1.76 20.52
CA THR A 32 -9.81 2.10 21.84
C THR A 32 -11.26 2.59 21.74
N PHE A 33 -11.96 2.71 22.87
CA PHE A 33 -13.31 3.27 22.88
C PHE A 33 -13.38 4.66 22.21
N TRP A 34 -12.43 5.54 22.53
CA TRP A 34 -12.38 6.89 21.95
C TRP A 34 -12.04 6.89 20.47
N GLN A 35 -11.14 5.99 20.04
CA GLN A 35 -10.86 5.82 18.62
C GLN A 35 -12.10 5.31 17.86
N ARG A 36 -12.87 4.38 18.42
CA ARG A 36 -14.16 3.92 17.83
C ARG A 36 -15.20 5.02 17.76
N PHE A 37 -15.31 5.84 18.82
CA PHE A 37 -16.23 6.98 18.85
C PHE A 37 -15.85 8.00 17.75
N HIS A 38 -14.59 8.40 17.68
CA HIS A 38 -14.08 9.30 16.64
C HIS A 38 -14.26 8.71 15.24
N ASN A 39 -13.95 7.41 15.06
CA ASN A 39 -14.14 6.70 13.81
C ASN A 39 -15.60 6.71 13.35
N THR A 40 -16.54 6.48 14.27
CA THR A 40 -17.98 6.50 14.01
C THR A 40 -18.44 7.90 13.59
N PHE A 41 -17.96 8.94 14.28
CA PHE A 41 -18.26 10.32 13.92
C PHE A 41 -17.76 10.66 12.51
N VAL A 42 -16.50 10.34 12.19
CA VAL A 42 -15.91 10.57 10.87
C VAL A 42 -16.62 9.76 9.79
N TYR A 43 -16.98 8.51 10.07
CA TYR A 43 -17.77 7.67 9.17
C TYR A 43 -19.14 8.30 8.86
N ALA A 44 -19.88 8.73 9.88
CA ALA A 44 -21.19 9.35 9.71
C ALA A 44 -21.10 10.67 8.91
N LEU A 45 -20.10 11.51 9.20
CA LEU A 45 -19.84 12.73 8.44
C LEU A 45 -19.45 12.42 6.99
N GLY A 46 -18.60 11.42 6.76
CA GLY A 46 -18.22 10.98 5.43
C GLY A 46 -19.42 10.49 4.61
N LYS A 47 -20.31 9.69 5.22
CA LYS A 47 -21.58 9.26 4.61
C LYS A 47 -22.49 10.44 4.29
N LEU A 48 -22.62 11.41 5.19
CA LEU A 48 -23.40 12.61 4.95
C LEU A 48 -22.85 13.40 3.74
N LEU A 49 -21.54 13.64 3.68
CA LEU A 49 -20.89 14.32 2.56
C LEU A 49 -21.00 13.54 1.25
N GLN A 50 -20.92 12.21 1.30
CA GLN A 50 -21.12 11.35 0.15
C GLN A 50 -22.51 11.55 -0.46
N TYR A 51 -23.57 11.50 0.35
CA TYR A 51 -24.94 11.68 -0.13
C TYR A 51 -25.25 13.12 -0.54
N LEU A 52 -24.80 14.12 0.22
CA LEU A 52 -25.15 15.51 -0.05
C LEU A 52 -24.33 16.15 -1.17
N ARG A 53 -23.09 15.67 -1.40
CA ARG A 53 -22.16 16.30 -2.34
C ARG A 53 -21.65 15.36 -3.41
N TRP A 54 -21.10 14.20 -3.04
CA TRP A 54 -20.43 13.34 -4.03
C TRP A 54 -21.40 12.67 -5.00
N TYR A 55 -22.46 12.02 -4.51
CA TYR A 55 -23.44 11.34 -5.37
C TYR A 55 -24.16 12.29 -6.34
N PRO A 56 -24.68 13.47 -5.92
CA PRO A 56 -25.27 14.42 -6.87
C PRO A 56 -24.27 14.92 -7.92
N THR A 57 -23.01 15.14 -7.51
CA THR A 57 -21.95 15.55 -8.44
C THR A 57 -21.62 14.44 -9.44
N GLN A 58 -21.51 13.20 -8.98
CA GLN A 58 -21.26 12.03 -9.84
C GLN A 58 -22.43 11.78 -10.80
N GLU A 59 -23.68 11.88 -10.33
CA GLU A 59 -24.89 11.78 -11.17
C GLU A 59 -24.86 12.85 -12.27
N MET A 60 -24.57 14.10 -11.92
CA MET A 60 -24.47 15.20 -12.88
C MET A 60 -23.40 14.93 -13.94
N LEU A 61 -22.22 14.47 -13.53
CA LEU A 61 -21.13 14.13 -14.45
C LEU A 61 -21.51 12.94 -15.34
N LEU A 62 -22.13 11.90 -14.77
CA LEU A 62 -22.62 10.73 -15.49
C LEU A 62 -23.58 11.15 -16.60
N LYS A 63 -24.60 11.95 -16.28
CA LYS A 63 -25.57 12.44 -17.27
C LYS A 63 -24.95 13.39 -18.30
N LYS A 64 -23.97 14.20 -17.90
CA LYS A 64 -23.27 15.12 -18.80
C LYS A 64 -22.47 14.38 -19.87
N TYR A 65 -21.71 13.36 -19.48
CA TYR A 65 -20.83 12.62 -20.41
C TYR A 65 -21.52 11.40 -21.03
N PHE A 66 -22.58 10.88 -20.40
CA PHE A 66 -23.36 9.74 -20.86
C PHE A 66 -24.88 10.02 -20.70
N PRO A 67 -25.49 10.81 -21.59
CA PRO A 67 -26.89 11.22 -21.45
C PRO A 67 -27.91 10.07 -21.39
N GLY A 68 -27.59 8.93 -22.01
CA GLY A 68 -28.42 7.72 -21.98
C GLY A 68 -28.10 6.74 -20.84
N ALA A 69 -27.16 7.05 -19.96
CA ALA A 69 -26.83 6.16 -18.84
C ALA A 69 -28.00 6.08 -17.84
N PRO A 70 -28.20 4.93 -17.19
CA PRO A 70 -29.13 4.82 -16.06
C PRO A 70 -28.68 5.72 -14.88
N SER A 71 -29.51 5.83 -13.84
CA SER A 71 -29.09 6.61 -12.65
C SER A 71 -27.89 5.95 -11.97
N LEU A 72 -27.10 6.72 -11.23
CA LEU A 72 -25.97 6.22 -10.47
C LEU A 72 -26.41 5.16 -9.43
N ASP A 73 -27.62 5.30 -8.86
CA ASP A 73 -28.19 4.29 -7.95
C ASP A 73 -28.46 2.97 -8.67
N ASP A 74 -29.05 3.02 -9.87
CA ASP A 74 -29.26 1.82 -10.70
C ASP A 74 -27.94 1.16 -11.09
N VAL A 75 -26.92 1.96 -11.44
CA VAL A 75 -25.57 1.46 -11.73
C VAL A 75 -25.00 0.73 -10.52
N HIS A 76 -25.07 1.32 -9.33
CA HIS A 76 -24.55 0.70 -8.11
C HIS A 76 -25.31 -0.59 -7.75
N ARG A 77 -26.63 -0.61 -7.88
CA ARG A 77 -27.45 -1.80 -7.59
C ARG A 77 -27.23 -2.96 -8.55
N ASN A 78 -26.75 -2.69 -9.76
CA ASN A 78 -26.55 -3.70 -10.78
C ASN A 78 -25.12 -4.29 -10.79
N VAL A 79 -24.31 -4.01 -9.76
CA VAL A 79 -22.96 -4.59 -9.64
C VAL A 79 -23.05 -6.07 -9.25
N SER A 80 -22.81 -6.94 -10.22
CA SER A 80 -22.84 -8.40 -10.04
C SER A 80 -21.52 -9.01 -9.58
N LEU A 81 -20.40 -8.32 -9.83
CA LEU A 81 -19.04 -8.79 -9.51
C LEU A 81 -18.14 -7.60 -9.20
N PHE A 82 -17.35 -7.72 -8.15
CA PHE A 82 -16.36 -6.73 -7.73
C PHE A 82 -14.99 -7.37 -7.65
N LEU A 83 -14.07 -6.93 -8.51
CA LEU A 83 -12.68 -7.38 -8.50
C LEU A 83 -11.85 -6.41 -7.66
N TYR A 84 -11.36 -6.88 -6.51
CA TYR A 84 -10.64 -6.06 -5.56
C TYR A 84 -9.15 -6.39 -5.55
N ASN A 85 -8.30 -5.37 -5.62
CA ASN A 85 -6.85 -5.53 -5.49
C ASN A 85 -6.42 -5.72 -4.03
N GLY A 86 -6.85 -6.82 -3.43
CA GLY A 86 -6.52 -7.22 -2.08
C GLY A 86 -6.37 -8.72 -1.99
N HIS A 87 -5.83 -9.18 -0.87
CA HIS A 87 -5.68 -10.59 -0.56
C HIS A 87 -6.13 -10.82 0.88
N LEU A 88 -6.84 -11.91 1.15
CA LEU A 88 -7.33 -12.29 2.47
C LEU A 88 -6.25 -12.18 3.56
N SER A 89 -5.01 -12.59 3.27
CA SER A 89 -3.87 -12.53 4.21
C SER A 89 -3.48 -11.10 4.64
N LEU A 90 -3.95 -10.08 3.92
CA LEU A 90 -3.60 -8.67 4.10
C LEU A 90 -4.80 -7.80 4.47
N LYS A 91 -5.95 -8.42 4.73
CA LYS A 91 -7.21 -7.76 5.05
C LYS A 91 -7.48 -7.83 6.54
N ASP A 92 -8.26 -6.86 7.00
CA ASP A 92 -8.90 -6.96 8.31
C ASP A 92 -9.96 -8.07 8.28
N VAL A 93 -10.46 -8.45 9.45
CA VAL A 93 -11.55 -9.44 9.54
C VAL A 93 -12.83 -8.80 8.97
N GLU A 94 -13.13 -9.13 7.72
CA GLU A 94 -14.32 -8.66 6.99
C GLU A 94 -15.09 -9.86 6.38
N PRO A 95 -16.43 -9.76 6.25
CA PRO A 95 -17.20 -10.78 5.54
C PRO A 95 -16.70 -10.94 4.11
N ASN A 96 -16.48 -12.19 3.69
CA ASN A 96 -16.07 -12.49 2.33
C ASN A 96 -17.31 -12.75 1.48
N LEU A 97 -17.64 -11.82 0.58
CA LEU A 97 -18.83 -11.94 -0.26
C LEU A 97 -18.52 -12.77 -1.53
N PRO A 98 -19.42 -13.66 -1.98
CA PRO A 98 -19.19 -14.48 -3.17
C PRO A 98 -18.95 -13.67 -4.45
N ASN A 99 -19.54 -12.47 -4.54
CA ASN A 99 -19.38 -11.54 -5.66
C ASN A 99 -18.17 -10.60 -5.51
N ALA A 100 -17.39 -10.69 -4.44
CA ALA A 100 -16.19 -9.90 -4.23
C ALA A 100 -14.94 -10.79 -4.36
N ILE A 101 -14.21 -10.65 -5.46
CA ILE A 101 -13.06 -11.51 -5.77
C ILE A 101 -11.76 -10.74 -5.58
N ASP A 102 -10.93 -11.27 -4.70
CA ASP A 102 -9.57 -10.79 -4.43
C ASP A 102 -8.61 -11.17 -5.57
N ILE A 103 -8.06 -10.14 -6.22
CA ILE A 103 -7.13 -10.23 -7.35
C ILE A 103 -5.79 -9.53 -7.06
N ALA A 104 -5.37 -9.47 -5.78
CA ALA A 104 -4.10 -8.85 -5.39
C ALA A 104 -2.93 -9.28 -6.28
N GLY A 105 -2.21 -8.28 -6.80
CA GLY A 105 -1.02 -8.49 -7.62
C GLY A 105 -1.30 -8.95 -9.05
N TYR A 106 -2.47 -9.54 -9.34
CA TYR A 106 -2.74 -10.18 -10.63
C TYR A 106 -2.64 -9.24 -11.84
N TYR A 107 -3.13 -7.99 -11.72
CA TYR A 107 -3.14 -7.05 -12.85
C TYR A 107 -1.93 -6.11 -12.90
N HIS A 108 -1.13 -6.01 -11.82
CA HIS A 108 -0.06 -5.00 -11.74
C HIS A 108 1.30 -5.58 -11.42
N ILE A 109 1.42 -6.81 -10.92
CA ILE A 109 2.71 -7.48 -10.73
C ILE A 109 3.00 -8.32 -11.97
N TYR A 110 4.10 -8.01 -12.62
CA TYR A 110 4.54 -8.67 -13.84
C TYR A 110 5.80 -9.50 -13.59
N PRO A 111 6.12 -10.48 -14.46
CA PRO A 111 7.40 -11.16 -14.41
C PRO A 111 8.55 -10.13 -14.42
N PRO A 112 9.54 -10.27 -13.51
CA PRO A 112 10.66 -9.35 -13.42
C PRO A 112 11.40 -9.23 -14.75
N LYS A 113 11.77 -8.00 -15.11
CA LYS A 113 12.61 -7.68 -16.26
C LYS A 113 14.03 -7.39 -15.79
N ALA A 114 14.99 -7.51 -16.70
CA ALA A 114 16.36 -7.11 -16.43
C ALA A 114 16.42 -5.61 -16.10
N LEU A 115 17.14 -5.26 -15.04
CA LEU A 115 17.39 -3.87 -14.70
C LEU A 115 18.28 -3.21 -15.76
N PRO A 116 18.11 -1.89 -16.00
CA PRO A 116 19.11 -1.09 -16.68
C PRO A 116 20.50 -1.28 -16.06
N SER A 117 21.55 -1.32 -16.89
CA SER A 117 22.91 -1.70 -16.46
C SER A 117 23.44 -0.87 -15.31
N ASP A 118 23.11 0.43 -15.25
CA ASP A 118 23.54 1.32 -14.17
C ASP A 118 22.90 0.94 -12.83
N LEU A 119 21.60 0.59 -12.82
CA LEU A 119 20.91 0.10 -11.63
C LEU A 119 21.39 -1.28 -11.21
N GLN A 120 21.63 -2.17 -12.18
CA GLN A 120 22.14 -3.52 -11.92
C GLN A 120 23.50 -3.47 -11.23
N ILE A 121 24.46 -2.71 -11.79
CA ILE A 121 25.80 -2.54 -11.22
C ILE A 121 25.72 -1.91 -9.82
N LEU A 122 24.87 -0.90 -9.63
CA LEU A 122 24.70 -0.25 -8.33
C LEU A 122 24.17 -1.23 -7.28
N LEU A 123 23.14 -2.00 -7.61
CA LEU A 123 22.53 -2.94 -6.68
C LEU A 123 23.40 -4.17 -6.43
N ASP A 124 24.11 -4.69 -7.42
CA ASP A 124 25.04 -5.81 -7.28
C ASP A 124 26.20 -5.47 -6.34
N ASN A 125 26.67 -4.21 -6.38
CA ASN A 125 27.75 -3.72 -5.51
C ASN A 125 27.26 -3.27 -4.12
N ALA A 126 25.96 -3.29 -3.84
CA ALA A 126 25.39 -2.87 -2.57
C ALA A 126 25.53 -3.96 -1.49
N THR A 127 26.75 -4.23 -1.03
CA THR A 127 27.08 -5.31 -0.08
C THR A 127 26.42 -5.15 1.29
N ASP A 128 26.23 -3.92 1.77
CA ASP A 128 25.52 -3.60 3.02
C ASP A 128 23.99 -3.52 2.82
N GLY A 129 23.51 -3.84 1.62
CA GLY A 129 22.12 -3.72 1.19
C GLY A 129 21.80 -2.37 0.55
N ALA A 130 20.59 -2.27 0.01
CA ALA A 130 20.05 -1.10 -0.64
C ALA A 130 18.64 -0.78 -0.13
N ILE A 131 18.32 0.51 -0.07
CA ILE A 131 17.01 1.02 0.32
C ILE A 131 16.41 1.69 -0.91
N TYR A 132 15.20 1.28 -1.28
CA TYR A 132 14.44 1.99 -2.31
C TYR A 132 13.49 2.99 -1.65
N PHE A 133 13.40 4.21 -2.17
CA PHE A 133 12.54 5.26 -1.65
C PHE A 133 11.70 5.87 -2.79
N SER A 134 10.37 5.73 -2.69
CA SER A 134 9.42 6.29 -3.66
C SER A 134 8.12 6.75 -3.01
N MET A 135 7.71 7.99 -3.29
CA MET A 135 6.47 8.60 -2.79
C MET A 135 5.29 8.47 -3.77
N GLY A 136 5.42 7.55 -4.72
CA GLY A 136 4.43 7.33 -5.77
C GLY A 136 4.56 8.33 -6.92
N SER A 137 3.50 8.43 -7.72
CA SER A 137 3.45 9.25 -8.93
C SER A 137 2.89 10.65 -8.71
N ILE A 138 2.14 10.87 -7.63
CA ILE A 138 1.44 12.13 -7.36
C ILE A 138 2.31 13.08 -6.53
N LEU A 139 3.01 12.54 -5.53
CA LEU A 139 3.84 13.34 -4.64
C LEU A 139 5.29 13.35 -5.13
N ASN A 140 5.77 14.54 -5.47
CA ASN A 140 7.15 14.75 -5.92
C ASN A 140 8.08 14.99 -4.74
N SER A 141 9.13 14.20 -4.60
CA SER A 141 10.12 14.34 -3.52
C SER A 141 10.87 15.67 -3.58
N LYS A 142 11.09 16.22 -4.78
CA LYS A 142 11.65 17.58 -4.93
C LYS A 142 10.77 18.68 -4.33
N GLY A 143 9.46 18.43 -4.22
CA GLY A 143 8.48 19.37 -3.67
C GLY A 143 8.44 19.38 -2.15
N PHE A 144 9.21 18.51 -1.49
CA PHE A 144 9.28 18.46 -0.04
C PHE A 144 9.83 19.78 0.53
N PRO A 145 9.28 20.29 1.64
CA PRO A 145 9.89 21.38 2.37
C PRO A 145 11.36 21.08 2.68
N ARG A 146 12.26 22.06 2.51
CA ARG A 146 13.71 21.90 2.67
C ARG A 146 14.11 21.24 3.99
N ARG A 147 13.36 21.48 5.08
CA ARG A 147 13.57 20.84 6.38
C ARG A 147 13.52 19.31 6.30
N TYR A 148 12.56 18.76 5.56
CA TYR A 148 12.38 17.31 5.44
C TYR A 148 13.42 16.71 4.49
N GLN A 149 13.73 17.41 3.39
CA GLN A 149 14.81 17.01 2.48
C GLN A 149 16.15 16.94 3.22
N ALA A 150 16.48 17.99 3.97
CA ALA A 150 17.71 18.05 4.75
C ALA A 150 17.76 16.92 5.80
N ALA A 151 16.67 16.70 6.54
CA ALA A 151 16.61 15.63 7.53
C ALA A 151 16.81 14.24 6.91
N ILE A 152 16.12 13.95 5.81
CA ILE A 152 16.23 12.67 5.10
C ILE A 152 17.63 12.47 4.54
N LEU A 153 18.18 13.46 3.83
CA LEU A 153 19.53 13.41 3.25
C LEU A 153 20.60 13.25 4.33
N LYS A 154 20.43 13.94 5.47
CA LYS A 154 21.33 13.84 6.60
C LYS A 154 21.39 12.41 7.14
N VAL A 155 20.24 11.80 7.40
CA VAL A 155 20.18 10.41 7.87
C VAL A 155 20.72 9.45 6.81
N PHE A 156 20.35 9.61 5.54
CA PHE A 156 20.87 8.77 4.45
C PHE A 156 22.39 8.83 4.33
N SER A 157 23.00 10.01 4.52
CA SER A 157 24.46 10.16 4.46
C SER A 157 25.24 9.35 5.51
N GLU A 158 24.55 8.89 6.56
CA GLU A 158 25.13 8.15 7.67
C GLU A 158 24.89 6.63 7.55
N LEU A 159 24.09 6.20 6.56
CA LEU A 159 23.83 4.79 6.28
C LEU A 159 24.93 4.19 5.40
N LYS A 160 25.18 2.90 5.59
CA LYS A 160 26.07 2.12 4.71
C LYS A 160 25.36 1.65 3.44
N GLN A 161 24.04 1.57 3.49
CA GLN A 161 23.21 1.12 2.38
C GLN A 161 23.29 2.10 1.20
N GLN A 162 23.20 1.55 -0.01
CA GLN A 162 22.92 2.34 -1.20
C GLN A 162 21.45 2.78 -1.19
N ILE A 163 21.17 4.03 -1.51
CA ILE A 163 19.81 4.58 -1.50
C ILE A 163 19.38 4.88 -2.93
N LEU A 164 18.34 4.20 -3.41
CA LEU A 164 17.69 4.50 -4.67
C LEU A 164 16.48 5.37 -4.38
N TRP A 165 16.57 6.67 -4.65
CA TRP A 165 15.52 7.62 -4.35
C TRP A 165 14.88 8.17 -5.62
N LYS A 166 13.59 7.86 -5.82
CA LYS A 166 12.77 8.52 -6.85
C LYS A 166 12.69 10.02 -6.54
N TRP A 167 13.34 10.80 -7.39
CA TRP A 167 13.45 12.25 -7.26
C TRP A 167 13.41 12.88 -8.65
N GLU A 168 12.53 13.85 -8.88
CA GLU A 168 12.11 14.29 -10.21
C GLU A 168 13.09 15.23 -10.94
N GLU A 169 14.26 15.49 -10.37
CA GLU A 169 15.32 16.40 -10.86
C GLU A 169 16.72 15.84 -10.53
N ASP A 170 17.79 16.53 -10.92
CA ASP A 170 19.14 16.17 -10.49
C ASP A 170 19.39 16.66 -9.07
N LEU A 171 19.64 15.74 -8.13
CA LEU A 171 20.00 16.08 -6.77
C LEU A 171 21.42 16.67 -6.74
N GLN A 172 21.52 18.00 -6.65
CA GLN A 172 22.81 18.68 -6.53
C GLN A 172 23.42 18.47 -5.14
N ASN A 173 24.71 18.08 -5.10
CA ASN A 173 25.48 17.92 -3.87
C ASN A 173 24.87 16.93 -2.84
N GLY A 174 24.28 15.84 -3.33
CA GLY A 174 23.76 14.76 -2.48
C GLY A 174 24.87 13.88 -1.86
N PRO A 175 24.56 13.08 -0.83
CA PRO A 175 25.47 12.07 -0.30
C PRO A 175 25.89 11.06 -1.37
N THR A 176 27.11 10.53 -1.28
CA THR A 176 27.67 9.63 -2.30
C THR A 176 26.95 8.28 -2.41
N ASN A 177 26.25 7.85 -1.35
CA ASN A 177 25.44 6.64 -1.33
C ASN A 177 23.98 6.88 -1.78
N VAL A 178 23.62 8.08 -2.22
CA VAL A 178 22.26 8.41 -2.67
C VAL A 178 22.23 8.56 -4.18
N PHE A 179 21.53 7.64 -4.83
CA PHE A 179 21.32 7.62 -6.27
C PHE A 179 19.89 8.05 -6.60
N THR A 180 19.75 9.05 -7.46
CA THR A 180 18.45 9.64 -7.82
C THR A 180 18.10 9.43 -9.28
N LYS A 181 16.81 9.19 -9.55
CA LYS A 181 16.21 9.23 -10.89
C LYS A 181 14.77 9.70 -10.79
N ALA A 182 14.28 10.36 -11.83
CA ALA A 182 12.87 10.74 -11.93
C ALA A 182 11.92 9.54 -11.96
N TRP A 183 12.40 8.40 -12.47
CA TRP A 183 11.63 7.16 -12.52
C TRP A 183 12.52 5.93 -12.37
N PHE A 184 12.03 4.95 -11.63
CA PHE A 184 12.66 3.64 -11.46
C PHE A 184 11.71 2.53 -11.94
N PRO A 185 12.23 1.43 -12.51
CA PRO A 185 11.45 0.21 -12.70
C PRO A 185 11.19 -0.46 -11.34
N GLN A 186 10.18 0.04 -10.61
CA GLN A 186 9.96 -0.26 -9.19
C GLN A 186 9.93 -1.76 -8.85
N GLN A 187 9.22 -2.58 -9.62
CA GLN A 187 9.15 -4.02 -9.36
C GLN A 187 10.48 -4.71 -9.59
N ASP A 188 11.20 -4.31 -10.64
CA ASP A 188 12.52 -4.87 -10.97
C ASP A 188 13.57 -4.46 -9.92
N VAL A 189 13.43 -3.27 -9.32
CA VAL A 189 14.23 -2.85 -8.16
C VAL A 189 13.84 -3.65 -6.91
N LEU A 190 12.54 -3.76 -6.62
CA LEU A 190 12.04 -4.43 -5.43
C LEU A 190 12.31 -5.94 -5.43
N VAL A 191 12.42 -6.60 -6.59
CA VAL A 191 12.76 -8.03 -6.64
C VAL A 191 14.24 -8.28 -6.33
N HIS A 192 15.11 -7.28 -6.45
CA HIS A 192 16.54 -7.46 -6.29
C HIS A 192 16.88 -7.94 -4.86
N PRO A 193 17.76 -8.94 -4.70
CA PRO A 193 18.07 -9.51 -3.38
C PRO A 193 18.70 -8.48 -2.43
N ASN A 194 19.56 -7.61 -2.94
CA ASN A 194 20.23 -6.59 -2.13
C ASN A 194 19.29 -5.43 -1.71
N VAL A 195 18.08 -5.30 -2.25
CA VAL A 195 17.12 -4.32 -1.72
C VAL A 195 16.52 -4.87 -0.44
N VAL A 196 16.80 -4.22 0.69
CA VAL A 196 16.43 -4.72 2.03
C VAL A 196 15.26 -3.98 2.65
N LEU A 197 14.94 -2.79 2.15
CA LEU A 197 13.89 -1.94 2.69
C LEU A 197 13.25 -1.09 1.60
N PHE A 198 11.93 -0.89 1.69
CA PHE A 198 11.21 0.07 0.87
C PHE A 198 10.59 1.19 1.73
N ILE A 199 11.04 2.42 1.49
CA ILE A 199 10.43 3.63 2.04
C ILE A 199 9.36 4.09 1.04
N THR A 200 8.11 4.23 1.51
CA THR A 200 6.98 4.53 0.63
C THR A 200 5.95 5.43 1.29
N HIS A 201 5.20 6.17 0.48
CA HIS A 201 3.99 6.86 0.94
C HIS A 201 2.86 5.92 1.43
N GLY A 202 2.93 4.61 1.19
CA GLY A 202 1.91 3.64 1.63
C GLY A 202 0.74 3.46 0.66
N GLY A 203 0.92 3.86 -0.60
CA GLY A 203 -0.07 3.65 -1.65
C GLY A 203 -0.33 2.17 -1.93
N ALA A 204 -1.54 1.89 -2.44
CA ALA A 204 -2.10 0.56 -2.37
C ALA A 204 -1.29 -0.52 -3.12
N MET A 205 -0.98 -0.22 -4.38
CA MET A 205 -0.26 -1.10 -5.29
C MET A 205 1.19 -1.30 -4.84
N SER A 206 1.89 -0.22 -4.50
CA SER A 206 3.29 -0.26 -4.05
C SER A 206 3.51 -1.13 -2.82
N SER A 207 2.60 -1.10 -1.84
CA SER A 207 2.74 -1.98 -0.68
C SER A 207 2.48 -3.45 -1.03
N ILE A 208 1.57 -3.74 -1.98
CA ILE A 208 1.34 -5.12 -2.45
C ILE A 208 2.59 -5.64 -3.18
N GLU A 209 3.22 -4.83 -4.03
CA GLU A 209 4.49 -5.17 -4.69
C GLU A 209 5.60 -5.47 -3.67
N ALA A 210 5.74 -4.63 -2.64
CA ALA A 210 6.73 -4.83 -1.59
C ALA A 210 6.49 -6.11 -0.80
N ILE A 211 5.24 -6.39 -0.43
CA ILE A 211 4.87 -7.62 0.27
C ILE A 211 5.16 -8.84 -0.62
N TYR A 212 4.80 -8.77 -1.90
CA TYR A 212 5.03 -9.83 -2.87
C TYR A 212 6.52 -10.19 -2.98
N TYR A 213 7.40 -9.19 -2.96
CA TYR A 213 8.86 -9.37 -2.98
C TYR A 213 9.51 -9.46 -1.59
N GLY A 214 8.72 -9.56 -0.52
CA GLY A 214 9.21 -9.75 0.85
C GLY A 214 10.03 -8.59 1.40
N LYS A 215 9.72 -7.34 1.00
CA LYS A 215 10.44 -6.14 1.43
C LYS A 215 9.69 -5.41 2.56
N PRO A 216 10.30 -5.25 3.76
CA PRO A 216 9.75 -4.42 4.83
C PRO A 216 9.44 -3.00 4.37
N LEU A 217 8.49 -2.36 5.07
CA LEU A 217 8.05 -1.00 4.75
C LEU A 217 8.40 0.00 5.85
N LEU A 218 8.98 1.13 5.46
CA LEU A 218 8.86 2.38 6.21
C LEU A 218 7.84 3.27 5.49
N VAL A 219 6.69 3.50 6.12
CA VAL A 219 5.60 4.25 5.50
C VAL A 219 5.61 5.71 5.96
N LEU A 220 5.62 6.62 5.00
CA LEU A 220 5.53 8.07 5.21
C LEU A 220 4.17 8.56 4.66
N PRO A 221 3.05 8.31 5.36
CA PRO A 221 1.73 8.61 4.83
C PRO A 221 1.52 10.13 4.74
N THR A 222 0.87 10.56 3.65
CA THR A 222 0.58 11.97 3.37
C THR A 222 -0.91 12.25 3.22
N PHE A 223 -1.65 11.45 2.43
CA PHE A 223 -3.09 11.66 2.22
C PHE A 223 -3.85 10.36 1.89
N SER A 224 -5.18 10.46 1.81
CA SER A 224 -6.06 9.35 1.43
C SER A 224 -5.96 8.16 2.40
N ASP A 225 -5.91 6.95 1.86
CA ASP A 225 -5.85 5.63 2.49
C ASP A 225 -4.45 5.27 3.01
N GLN A 226 -3.43 6.07 2.68
CA GLN A 226 -2.04 5.83 3.05
C GLN A 226 -1.87 5.66 4.56
N GLY A 227 -2.55 6.49 5.37
CA GLY A 227 -2.49 6.41 6.83
C GLY A 227 -3.08 5.11 7.37
N SER A 228 -4.18 4.63 6.80
CA SER A 228 -4.77 3.34 7.18
C SER A 228 -3.87 2.17 6.74
N ASN A 229 -3.31 2.24 5.53
CA ASN A 229 -2.37 1.23 5.04
C ASN A 229 -1.11 1.15 5.92
N ALA A 230 -0.58 2.30 6.35
CA ALA A 230 0.53 2.42 7.27
C ALA A 230 0.24 1.76 8.63
N ALA A 231 -0.93 2.04 9.21
CA ALA A 231 -1.36 1.44 10.46
C ALA A 231 -1.49 -0.09 10.34
N LYS A 232 -2.02 -0.59 9.21
CA LYS A 232 -2.11 -2.03 8.93
C LYS A 232 -0.74 -2.68 8.78
N ALA A 233 0.20 -2.02 8.10
CA ALA A 233 1.57 -2.51 7.97
C ALA A 233 2.27 -2.67 9.32
N GLN A 234 2.13 -1.67 10.19
CA GLN A 234 2.67 -1.73 11.54
C GLN A 234 1.99 -2.80 12.40
N GLN A 235 0.68 -2.89 12.34
CA GLN A 235 -0.06 -3.88 13.13
C GLN A 235 0.26 -5.32 12.70
N ALA A 236 0.41 -5.55 11.40
CA ALA A 236 0.76 -6.84 10.85
C ALA A 236 2.25 -7.19 11.02
N GLY A 237 3.07 -6.26 11.52
CA GLY A 237 4.47 -6.52 11.88
C GLY A 237 5.44 -6.56 10.70
N TYR A 238 5.06 -6.07 9.51
CA TYR A 238 5.93 -6.02 8.33
C TYR A 238 6.46 -4.61 8.01
N GLY A 239 6.12 -3.61 8.82
CA GLY A 239 6.61 -2.26 8.62
C GLY A 239 6.42 -1.34 9.81
N LYS A 240 6.85 -0.11 9.64
CA LYS A 240 6.66 1.01 10.57
C LYS A 240 6.14 2.21 9.79
N PHE A 241 5.66 3.23 10.51
CA PHE A 241 5.31 4.49 9.86
C PHE A 241 5.68 5.70 10.69
N ILE A 242 5.96 6.80 9.99
CA ILE A 242 6.17 8.13 10.56
C ILE A 242 5.21 9.05 9.82
N PRO A 243 4.20 9.65 10.49
CA PRO A 243 3.42 10.73 9.89
C PRO A 243 4.35 11.75 9.24
N PHE A 244 4.14 12.09 7.97
CA PHE A 244 5.09 12.92 7.24
C PHE A 244 5.29 14.29 7.91
N GLU A 245 4.26 14.80 8.58
CA GLU A 245 4.31 16.06 9.34
C GLU A 245 5.24 15.99 10.55
N GLU A 246 5.39 14.81 11.14
CA GLU A 246 6.17 14.53 12.34
C GLU A 246 7.61 14.07 12.02
N LEU A 247 8.00 14.00 10.75
CA LEU A 247 9.32 13.52 10.36
C LEU A 247 10.43 14.42 10.90
N THR A 248 11.34 13.82 11.67
CA THR A 248 12.57 14.42 12.20
C THR A 248 13.77 13.53 11.87
N GLU A 249 14.98 14.07 11.97
CA GLU A 249 16.20 13.26 11.80
C GLU A 249 16.25 12.11 12.80
N GLU A 250 15.86 12.37 14.05
CA GLU A 250 15.90 11.41 15.14
C GLU A 250 14.95 10.23 14.90
N ASN A 251 13.65 10.50 14.66
CA ASN A 251 12.70 9.42 14.47
C ASN A 251 12.92 8.67 13.15
N PHE A 252 13.35 9.35 12.08
CA PHE A 252 13.63 8.72 10.82
C PHE A 252 14.81 7.75 10.93
N ARG A 253 15.88 8.17 11.61
CA ARG A 253 17.04 7.33 11.92
C ARG A 253 16.67 6.15 12.80
N GLU A 254 15.90 6.37 13.85
CA GLU A 254 15.46 5.32 14.77
C GLU A 254 14.67 4.23 14.03
N GLN A 255 13.66 4.62 13.24
CA GLN A 255 12.82 3.65 12.52
C GLN A 255 13.61 2.92 11.42
N LEU A 256 14.55 3.59 10.75
CA LEU A 256 15.42 2.94 9.77
C LEU A 256 16.33 1.91 10.44
N ASN A 257 16.97 2.26 11.57
CA ASN A 257 17.81 1.32 12.31
C ASN A 257 17.02 0.12 12.81
N GLU A 258 15.80 0.33 13.31
CA GLU A 258 14.91 -0.75 13.74
C GLU A 258 14.59 -1.70 12.56
N LEU A 259 14.16 -1.16 11.42
CA LEU A 259 13.77 -1.96 10.25
C LEU A 259 14.95 -2.69 9.60
N LEU A 260 16.14 -2.10 9.60
CA LEU A 260 17.34 -2.69 9.00
C LEU A 260 17.98 -3.77 9.88
N ASN A 261 17.89 -3.65 11.20
CA ASN A 261 18.60 -4.55 12.13
C ASN A 261 17.69 -5.60 12.80
N ASN A 262 16.38 -5.42 12.78
CA ASN A 262 15.44 -6.37 13.40
C ASN A 262 14.89 -7.36 12.35
N PRO A 263 15.25 -8.66 12.41
CA PRO A 263 14.81 -9.65 11.43
C PRO A 263 13.31 -9.99 11.53
N VAL A 264 12.62 -9.54 12.58
CA VAL A 264 11.18 -9.82 12.77
C VAL A 264 10.36 -9.34 11.57
N TYR A 265 10.67 -8.18 10.98
CA TYR A 265 9.90 -7.65 9.85
C TYR A 265 10.01 -8.53 8.60
N VAL A 266 11.22 -9.01 8.28
CA VAL A 266 11.47 -9.91 7.15
C VAL A 266 10.84 -11.28 7.43
N SER A 267 11.03 -11.83 8.63
CA SER A 267 10.45 -13.14 8.99
C SER A 267 8.92 -13.13 8.95
N THR A 268 8.31 -12.02 9.35
CA THR A 268 6.85 -11.82 9.27
C THR A 268 6.36 -11.79 7.82
N LEU A 269 7.08 -11.12 6.92
CA LEU A 269 6.77 -11.13 5.50
C LEU A 269 6.88 -12.53 4.88
N SER A 270 7.93 -13.28 5.22
CA SER A 270 8.07 -14.67 4.79
C SER A 270 6.88 -15.52 5.22
N ASN A 271 6.42 -15.37 6.47
CA ASN A 271 5.23 -16.07 6.96
C ASN A 271 3.95 -15.67 6.20
N ILE A 272 3.77 -14.37 5.93
CA ILE A 272 2.63 -13.88 5.14
C ILE A 272 2.65 -14.49 3.72
N LEU A 273 3.81 -14.51 3.06
CA LEU A 273 3.97 -15.07 1.72
C LEU A 273 3.68 -16.58 1.69
N ILE A 274 4.14 -17.34 2.69
CA ILE A 274 3.81 -18.77 2.84
C ILE A 274 2.29 -18.95 2.94
N ILE A 275 1.59 -18.14 3.74
CA ILE A 275 0.13 -18.19 3.87
C ILE A 275 -0.55 -17.90 2.52
N VAL A 276 -0.08 -16.90 1.78
CA VAL A 276 -0.60 -16.57 0.43
C VAL A 276 -0.47 -17.78 -0.51
N ILE A 277 0.71 -18.42 -0.55
CA ILE A 277 0.95 -19.60 -1.39
C ILE A 277 0.06 -20.77 -0.98
N LEU A 278 -0.03 -21.06 0.32
CA LEU A 278 -0.87 -22.15 0.84
C LEU A 278 -2.35 -21.95 0.52
N ILE A 279 -2.88 -20.73 0.66
CA ILE A 279 -4.26 -20.40 0.27
C ILE A 279 -4.46 -20.62 -1.24
N GLY A 280 -3.49 -20.23 -2.06
CA GLY A 280 -3.51 -20.48 -3.51
C GLY A 280 -3.59 -21.97 -3.83
N MET A 281 -2.72 -22.79 -3.23
CA MET A 281 -2.70 -24.24 -3.42
C MET A 281 -4.02 -24.89 -2.97
N LEU A 282 -4.57 -24.50 -1.82
CA LEU A 282 -5.85 -25.03 -1.32
C LEU A 282 -7.01 -24.69 -2.26
N LYS A 283 -7.02 -23.50 -2.87
CA LYS A 283 -8.02 -23.12 -3.88
C LYS A 283 -7.90 -23.97 -5.14
N MET A 284 -6.68 -24.28 -5.59
CA MET A 284 -6.46 -25.15 -6.75
C MET A 284 -6.95 -26.58 -6.48
N LEU A 285 -6.57 -27.17 -5.34
CA LEU A 285 -6.99 -28.52 -4.96
C LEU A 285 -8.51 -28.68 -4.87
N LYS A 286 -9.21 -27.69 -4.30
CA LYS A 286 -10.68 -27.68 -4.26
C LYS A 286 -11.33 -27.57 -5.64
N ARG A 287 -10.68 -26.87 -6.59
CA ARG A 287 -11.16 -26.78 -7.97
C ARG A 287 -11.03 -28.13 -8.68
N ASP A 288 -9.91 -28.79 -8.51
CA ASP A 288 -9.64 -30.09 -9.15
C ASP A 288 -10.56 -31.19 -8.59
N GLN A 289 -10.85 -31.18 -7.28
CA GLN A 289 -11.87 -32.06 -6.69
C GLN A 289 -13.28 -31.82 -7.25
N LYS A 290 -13.68 -30.56 -7.48
CA LYS A 290 -14.97 -30.27 -8.12
C LYS A 290 -15.03 -30.73 -9.57
N LEU A 291 -13.93 -30.65 -10.31
CA LEU A 291 -13.85 -31.15 -11.69
C LEU A 291 -13.94 -32.68 -11.76
N CYS A 292 -13.38 -33.41 -10.78
CA CYS A 292 -13.54 -34.87 -10.71
C CYS A 292 -14.98 -35.33 -10.40
N VAL A 293 -15.77 -34.53 -9.66
CA VAL A 293 -17.15 -34.90 -9.28
C VAL A 293 -18.16 -34.63 -10.41
N ILE A 294 -17.82 -33.80 -11.40
CA ILE A 294 -18.71 -33.45 -12.53
C ILE A 294 -18.61 -34.47 -13.69
N ASN A 295 -17.66 -35.40 -13.65
CA ASN A 295 -17.44 -36.42 -14.69
C ASN A 295 -18.05 -37.80 -14.37
N HIS A 296 -19.07 -37.86 -13.50
CA HIS A 296 -19.84 -39.09 -13.21
C HIS A 296 -21.34 -38.87 -13.32
#